data_AF-A0A6A8AG28-F1
#
_entry.id   AF-A0A6A8AG28-F1
#
_cell.length_a   1.000
_cell.length_b   1.000
_cell.length_c   1.000
_cell.angle_alpha   90.00
_cell.angle_beta   90.00
_cell.angle_gamma   90.00
#
_symmetry.space_group_name_H-M   'P 1'
#
loop_
_entity.id
_entity.type
_entity.pdbx_description
1 polymer ?
#
loop_
_entity_poly.entity_id
_entity_poly.type
_entity_poly.pdbx_seq_one_letter_code
_entity_poly.pdbx_strand_id
1 'polypeptide(L)' 'MMSLPAIVGISLGASAFAAFTGKNRHKPFGRRMLYFVGGFIATIALLIAVNFGLYVMSR' A
#
# COMPACT_ATOMS: atom_id res chain seq x y z
N MET A 1 -8.18 6.54 -15.26
CA MET A 1 -7.05 6.78 -14.34
C MET A 1 -7.59 6.91 -12.92
N MET A 2 -6.98 6.23 -11.94
CA MET A 2 -7.34 6.42 -10.51
C MET A 2 -6.84 7.78 -10.00
N SER A 3 -7.61 8.38 -9.10
CA SER A 3 -7.27 9.65 -8.46
C SER A 3 -6.22 9.45 -7.35
N LEU A 4 -5.37 10.46 -7.13
CA LEU A 4 -4.34 10.46 -6.08
C LEU A 4 -4.91 10.16 -4.68
N PRO A 5 -6.07 10.73 -4.25
CA PRO A 5 -6.67 10.40 -2.96
C PRO A 5 -7.08 8.92 -2.84
N ALA A 6 -7.54 8.30 -3.93
CA ALA A 6 -7.89 6.89 -3.93
C ALA A 6 -6.65 5.99 -3.78
N ILE A 7 -5.55 6.33 -4.46
CA ILE A 7 -4.28 5.60 -4.34
C ILE A 7 -3.75 5.66 -2.91
N VAL A 8 -3.78 6.85 -2.29
CA VAL A 8 -3.35 7.05 -0.89
C VAL A 8 -4.26 6.31 0.08
N GLY A 9 -5.59 6.40 -0.10
CA GLY A 9 -6.56 5.72 0.76
C GLY A 9 -6.44 4.20 0.72
N ILE A 10 -6.31 3.61 -0.48
CA ILE A 10 -6.12 2.16 -0.65
C ILE A 10 -4.79 1.72 -0.04
N SER A 11 -3.72 2.49 -0.26
CA SER A 11 -2.41 2.17 0.29
C SER A 11 -2.40 2.23 1.82
N LEU A 12 -3.06 3.23 2.43
CA LEU A 12 -3.21 3.34 3.88
C LEU A 12 -3.98 2.14 4.45
N GLY A 13 -5.12 1.79 3.85
CA GLY A 13 -5.93 0.65 4.29
C GLY A 13 -5.20 -0.69 4.17
N ALA A 14 -4.55 -0.95 3.03
CA ALA A 14 -3.83 -2.19 2.78
C ALA A 14 -2.61 -2.35 3.69
N SER A 15 -1.83 -1.27 3.88
CA SER A 15 -0.67 -1.29 4.78
C SER A 15 -1.06 -1.39 6.24
N ALA A 16 -2.15 -0.71 6.67
CA ALA A 16 -2.70 -0.87 8.01
C ALA A 16 -3.16 -2.32 8.24
N PHE A 17 -3.89 -2.91 7.28
CA PHE A 17 -4.29 -4.31 7.40
C PHE A 17 -3.08 -5.26 7.49
N ALA A 18 -2.07 -5.07 6.66
CA ALA A 18 -0.84 -5.88 6.65
C ALA A 18 0.01 -5.70 7.92
N ALA A 19 0.02 -4.51 8.52
CA ALA A 19 0.73 -4.23 9.75
C ALA A 19 -0.05 -4.72 10.98
N PHE A 20 -1.38 -4.71 10.94
CA PHE A 20 -2.23 -5.05 12.07
C PHE A 20 -2.77 -6.49 12.08
N THR A 21 -2.60 -7.25 10.98
CA THR A 21 -2.95 -8.67 10.90
C THR A 21 -2.25 -9.54 11.95
N GLY A 22 -2.92 -10.61 12.40
CA GLY A 22 -2.55 -11.43 13.55
C GLY A 22 -1.11 -11.95 13.53
N LYS A 23 -0.54 -12.18 12.33
CA LYS A 23 0.86 -12.63 12.14
C LYS A 23 1.91 -11.60 12.59
N ASN A 24 1.58 -10.31 12.55
CA ASN A 24 2.46 -9.21 12.96
C ASN A 24 2.06 -8.58 14.30
N ARG A 25 0.94 -8.99 14.89
CA ARG A 25 0.39 -8.42 16.14
C ARG A 25 1.26 -8.69 17.37
N HIS A 26 2.02 -9.78 17.40
CA HIS A 26 2.98 -10.10 18.47
C HIS A 26 4.35 -9.44 18.32
N LYS A 27 4.62 -8.73 17.21
CA LYS A 27 5.91 -8.09 16.98
C LYS A 27 6.00 -6.73 17.69
N PRO A 28 7.19 -6.32 18.12
CA PRO A 28 7.39 -5.01 18.75
C PRO A 28 6.93 -3.88 17.81
N PHE A 29 6.41 -2.81 18.39
CA PHE A 29 5.81 -1.66 17.68
C PHE A 29 6.71 -1.13 16.55
N GLY A 30 8.02 -1.02 16.78
CA GLY A 30 8.98 -0.58 15.75
C GLY A 30 9.03 -1.49 14.51
N ARG A 31 8.97 -2.82 14.69
CA ARG A 31 8.88 -3.76 13.55
C ARG A 31 7.53 -3.62 12.84
N ARG A 32 6.45 -3.42 13.59
CA ARG A 32 5.11 -3.19 13.02
C ARG A 32 5.07 -1.93 12.17
N MET A 33 5.71 -0.86 12.62
CA MET A 33 5.85 0.39 11.87
C MET A 33 6.64 0.19 10.56
N LEU A 34 7.73 -0.59 10.59
CA LEU A 34 8.48 -0.93 9.37
C LEU A 34 7.64 -1.72 8.37
N TYR A 35 6.82 -2.69 8.82
CA TYR A 35 5.90 -3.40 7.95
C TYR A 35 4.80 -2.50 7.39
N PHE A 36 4.31 -1.54 8.19
CA PHE A 36 3.36 -0.54 7.74
C PHE A 36 3.96 0.36 6.65
N VAL A 37 5.11 0.99 6.91
CA VAL A 37 5.76 1.91 5.97
C VAL A 37 6.21 1.17 4.70
N GLY A 38 6.82 -0.01 4.85
CA GLY A 38 7.22 -0.85 3.73
C GLY A 38 6.03 -1.31 2.88
N GLY A 39 4.94 -1.75 3.52
CA GLY A 39 3.71 -2.11 2.84
C GLY A 39 3.04 -0.93 2.15
N PHE A 40 3.07 0.25 2.77
CA PHE A 40 2.50 1.48 2.22
C PHE A 40 3.23 1.90 0.94
N ILE A 41 4.56 1.98 0.98
CA ILE A 41 5.38 2.33 -0.19
C ILE A 41 5.21 1.30 -1.31
N ALA A 42 5.22 0.00 -0.99
CA ALA A 42 5.02 -1.05 -1.97
C ALA A 42 3.64 -0.97 -2.66
N THR A 43 2.60 -0.69 -1.88
CA THR A 43 1.22 -0.58 -2.41
C THR A 43 1.06 0.67 -3.27
N ILE A 44 1.66 1.81 -2.88
CA ILE A 44 1.70 3.03 -3.69
C ILE A 44 2.41 2.75 -5.02
N ALA A 45 3.61 2.16 -4.98
CA ALA A 45 4.39 1.88 -6.18
C ALA A 45 3.61 0.96 -7.14
N LEU A 46 2.95 -0.07 -6.60
CA LEU A 46 2.10 -0.97 -7.37
C LEU A 46 0.91 -0.23 -8.02
N LEU A 47 0.17 0.56 -7.25
CA LEU A 47 -0.99 1.31 -7.76
C LEU A 47 -0.60 2.34 -8.81
N ILE A 48 0.55 3.01 -8.65
CA ILE A 48 1.09 3.92 -9.66
C ILE A 48 1.47 3.14 -10.92
N ALA A 49 2.19 2.03 -10.79
CA ALA A 49 2.57 1.19 -11.93
C ALA A 49 1.35 0.66 -12.69
N VAL A 50 0.31 0.21 -11.97
CA VAL A 50 -0.96 -0.23 -12.58
C VAL A 50 -1.68 0.95 -13.26
N ASN A 51 -1.71 2.12 -12.63
CA ASN A 51 -2.33 3.31 -13.21
C ASN A 51 -1.65 3.71 -14.53
N PHE A 52 -0.32 3.71 -14.56
CA PHE A 52 0.47 3.97 -15.77
C PHE A 52 0.33 2.86 -16.82
N GLY A 53 0.37 1.59 -16.41
CA GLY A 53 0.20 0.45 -17.32
C GLY A 53 -1.15 0.49 -18.02
N LEU A 54 -2.23 0.73 -17.26
CA LEU A 54 -3.57 0.90 -17.82
C LEU A 54 -3.66 2.14 -18.73
N TYR A 55 -2.97 3.24 -18.40
CA TYR A 55 -2.93 4.41 -19.27
C TYR A 55 -2.26 4.12 -20.62
N VAL A 56 -1.13 3.39 -20.63
CA VAL A 56 -0.43 3.03 -21.86
C VAL A 56 -1.23 2.02 -22.68
N MET A 57 -1.88 1.05 -22.04
CA MET A 57 -2.62 -0.02 -22.72
C MET A 57 -4.02 0.42 -23.18
N SER A 58 -4.58 1.44 -22.55
CA SER A 58 -5.88 2.05 -22.91
C SER A 58 -5.75 3.15 -23.96
N ARG A 59 -4.53 3.46 -24.42
CA ARG A 59 -4.23 4.45 -25.45
C ARG A 59 -3.85 3.74 -26.75
#